data_AF-A0A1C6VZB2-F1
#
_entry.id   AF-A0A1C6VZB2-F1
#
_cell.length_a   1.000
_cell.length_b   1.000
_cell.length_c   1.000
_cell.angle_alpha   90.00
_cell.angle_beta   90.00
_cell.angle_gamma   90.00
#
_symmetry.space_group_name_H-M   'P 1'
#
loop_
_entity.id
_entity.type
_entity.pdbx_description
1 polymer ?
#
loop_
_entity_poly.entity_id
_entity_poly.type
_entity_poly.pdbx_seq_one_letter_code
_entity_poly.pdbx_strand_id
1 'polypeptide(L)'
;MSHGEEPFAVREDATSRPSFDLTLRGYDKRQVDRYVERVDGELSALAAERERASGQVRELTAELHRLRAEVAELRERPAQPDRASFRDLGPMVDQILALAEKQAGVITDAADQHAAELRAEAEQALTQAREQAATTLRELAEATAARRAEDEREHEERRANAQAELTRIREAAERLRAAGEAAHDHALQEAKRIDEQSAQQLEQARAEAEAFLAAARTQIQQEVQAARAKTQQELGQWQAGVEREINERRSAAEQEITEQLAAAERELAGQRTAAEQEIATLIAEAQQYAAKVRQHADEQAATHQQQLVAAQQGIRDRREALTRLQSELDAAQQQLAQARQESGAAEHEFAELQQRLVETRRELTDELRRLDEARRAADSAEQHAKEVRARVKREAKRVADLAAAAVMAAATGGAETAEYPQVAARPRVERPVPTVATVGDDAGDAATGADEAPGTSADGGREPARSTAQPLPDPVVAAG
;
A
#
# COMPACT_ATOMS: atom_id res chain seq x y z
N MET A 1 110.26 78.86 74.98
CA MET A 1 110.08 77.44 74.57
C MET A 1 108.74 77.01 75.15
N SER A 2 107.71 76.65 74.39
CA SER A 2 107.66 75.81 73.17
C SER A 2 107.85 74.31 73.45
N HIS A 3 106.94 73.74 74.24
CA HIS A 3 106.48 72.37 74.02
C HIS A 3 104.95 72.42 74.02
N GLY A 4 104.36 72.17 72.84
CA GLY A 4 102.97 71.80 72.73
C GLY A 4 102.91 70.27 72.79
N GLU A 5 102.37 69.73 73.88
CA GLU A 5 102.08 68.31 74.01
C GLU A 5 100.56 68.17 74.14
N GLU A 6 99.94 67.48 73.18
CA GLU A 6 98.51 67.17 73.21
C GLU A 6 98.31 65.91 74.08
N PRO A 7 97.72 66.01 75.29
CA PRO A 7 97.64 64.89 76.22
C PRO A 7 96.42 63.99 75.94
N PHE A 8 95.99 63.92 74.67
CA PHE A 8 94.83 63.15 74.21
C PHE A 8 95.15 62.35 72.96
N ALA A 9 96.23 61.55 73.02
CA ALA A 9 96.34 60.35 72.21
C ALA A 9 95.17 59.42 72.57
N VAL A 10 94.08 59.52 71.80
CA VAL A 10 92.89 58.66 71.96
C VAL A 10 93.35 57.21 71.84
N ARG A 11 93.21 56.43 72.92
CA ARG A 11 93.21 54.98 72.81
C ARG A 11 91.94 54.59 72.05
N GLU A 12 92.07 54.43 70.74
CA GLU A 12 91.09 53.68 69.98
C GLU A 12 91.13 52.23 70.44
N ASP A 13 90.29 51.88 71.43
CA ASP A 13 89.86 50.51 71.68
C ASP A 13 88.97 50.07 70.49
N ALA A 14 89.63 49.85 69.35
CA ALA A 14 89.02 49.57 68.04
C ALA A 14 88.25 48.24 67.99
N THR A 15 88.20 47.51 69.11
CA THR A 15 87.45 46.28 69.35
C THR A 15 86.01 46.50 69.83
N SER A 16 85.65 47.71 70.26
CA SER A 16 84.32 48.02 70.85
C SER A 16 83.53 49.10 70.09
N ARG A 17 83.62 49.14 68.74
CA ARG A 17 82.68 49.93 67.94
C ARG A 17 81.30 49.24 67.93
N PRO A 18 80.22 49.87 68.45
CA PRO A 18 78.91 49.23 68.53
C PRO A 18 78.29 49.04 67.14
N SER A 19 77.81 47.83 66.86
CA SER A 19 76.98 47.54 65.70
C SER A 19 75.51 47.84 66.00
N PHE A 20 74.88 48.72 65.23
CA PHE A 20 73.44 48.98 65.27
C PHE A 20 72.73 48.17 64.17
N ASP A 21 71.54 47.65 64.46
CA ASP A 21 70.77 46.89 63.46
C ASP A 21 70.31 47.78 62.30
N LEU A 22 70.48 47.29 61.07
CA LEU A 22 70.07 47.97 59.85
C LEU A 22 68.61 47.64 59.48
N THR A 23 67.75 48.64 59.54
CA THR A 23 66.40 48.59 58.95
C THR A 23 66.43 48.92 57.46
N LEU A 24 65.30 48.76 56.77
CA LEU A 24 65.12 49.08 55.34
C LEU A 24 65.48 50.53 54.96
N ARG A 25 65.63 51.44 55.94
CA ARG A 25 66.10 52.83 55.70
C ARG A 25 67.09 53.32 56.77
N GLY A 26 68.11 52.51 57.07
CA GLY A 26 69.20 52.86 57.99
C GLY A 26 69.02 52.28 59.40
N TYR A 27 69.86 52.68 60.35
CA TYR A 27 69.92 52.09 61.69
C TYR A 27 68.61 52.23 62.50
N ASP A 28 68.32 51.27 63.38
CA ASP A 28 67.21 51.41 64.35
C ASP A 28 67.48 52.60 65.30
N LYS A 29 66.69 53.66 65.11
CA LYS A 29 66.70 54.85 65.95
C LYS A 29 66.59 54.52 67.45
N ARG A 30 65.79 53.52 67.84
CA ARG A 30 65.64 53.12 69.26
C ARG A 30 66.87 52.44 69.84
N GLN A 31 67.83 52.00 69.04
CA GLN A 31 69.14 51.54 69.52
C GLN A 31 70.12 52.71 69.59
N VAL A 32 70.14 53.58 68.57
CA VAL A 32 70.99 54.77 68.52
C VAL A 32 70.67 55.74 69.66
N ASP A 33 69.41 56.10 69.87
CA ASP A 33 68.99 57.05 70.92
C ASP A 33 69.47 56.59 72.32
N ARG A 34 69.27 55.30 72.66
CA ARG A 34 69.72 54.70 73.95
C ARG A 34 71.23 54.55 74.07
N TYR A 35 71.97 54.49 72.96
CA TYR A 35 73.43 54.48 72.99
C TYR A 35 73.97 55.89 73.21
N VAL A 36 73.40 56.90 72.54
CA VAL A 36 73.75 58.32 72.73
C VAL A 36 73.48 58.74 74.18
N GLU A 37 72.31 58.40 74.73
CA GLU A 37 71.93 58.67 76.13
C GLU A 37 72.92 58.05 77.13
N ARG A 38 73.42 56.84 76.85
CA ARG A 38 74.45 56.19 77.67
C ARG A 38 75.80 56.91 77.59
N VAL A 39 76.28 57.20 76.38
CA VAL A 39 77.58 57.86 76.17
C VAL A 39 77.60 59.27 76.74
N ASP A 40 76.49 60.02 76.65
CA ASP A 40 76.37 61.34 77.27
C ASP A 40 76.41 61.24 78.82
N GLY A 41 75.76 60.21 79.38
CA GLY A 41 75.89 59.84 80.79
C GLY A 41 77.34 59.52 81.20
N GLU A 42 78.03 58.66 80.46
CA GLU A 42 79.44 58.29 80.69
C GLU A 42 80.39 59.50 80.58
N LEU A 43 80.19 60.37 79.59
CA LEU A 43 80.92 61.64 79.44
C LEU A 43 80.66 62.60 80.61
N SER A 44 79.42 62.70 81.10
CA SER A 44 79.09 63.54 82.26
C SER A 44 79.76 63.05 83.54
N ALA A 45 79.87 61.73 83.73
CA ALA A 45 80.55 61.13 84.87
C ALA A 45 82.07 61.39 84.82
N LEU A 46 82.70 61.16 83.66
CA LEU A 46 84.13 61.43 83.44
C LEU A 46 84.47 62.92 83.58
N ALA A 47 83.57 63.83 83.16
CA ALA A 47 83.74 65.26 83.36
C ALA A 47 83.69 65.65 84.86
N ALA A 48 82.76 65.04 85.62
CA ALA A 48 82.68 65.25 87.07
C ALA A 48 83.88 64.67 87.82
N GLU A 49 84.41 63.52 87.41
CA GLU A 49 85.65 62.95 87.96
C GLU A 49 86.87 63.84 87.67
N ARG A 50 86.98 64.35 86.44
CA ARG A 50 88.03 65.29 86.05
C ARG A 50 88.05 66.54 86.94
N GLU A 51 86.90 67.13 87.26
CA GLU A 51 86.88 68.35 88.08
C GLU A 51 87.07 68.06 89.58
N ARG A 52 86.74 66.86 90.08
CA ARG A 52 87.18 66.42 91.42
C ARG A 52 88.72 66.32 91.48
N ALA A 53 89.33 65.69 90.47
CA ALA A 53 90.79 65.57 90.39
C ALA A 53 91.47 66.94 90.21
N SER A 54 90.89 67.85 89.42
CA SER A 54 91.43 69.21 89.26
C SER A 54 91.33 70.02 90.57
N GLY A 55 90.26 69.82 91.35
CA GLY A 55 90.10 70.33 92.72
C GLY A 55 91.20 69.85 93.66
N GLN A 56 91.44 68.55 93.73
CA GLN A 56 92.50 67.95 94.57
C GLN A 56 93.89 68.48 94.23
N VAL A 57 94.20 68.69 92.95
CA VAL A 57 95.49 69.29 92.53
C VAL A 57 95.62 70.74 92.99
N ARG A 58 94.54 71.54 92.97
CA ARG A 58 94.53 72.92 93.50
C ARG A 58 94.75 72.93 95.03
N GLU A 59 94.12 72.02 95.76
CA GLU A 59 94.21 71.89 97.21
C GLU A 59 95.62 71.52 97.68
N LEU A 60 96.20 70.44 97.13
CA LEU A 60 97.58 70.02 97.40
C LEU A 60 98.61 71.12 97.06
N THR A 61 98.33 71.94 96.04
CA THR A 61 99.19 73.09 95.69
C THR A 61 99.14 74.17 96.78
N ALA A 62 97.96 74.44 97.36
CA ALA A 62 97.82 75.39 98.47
C ALA A 62 98.53 74.91 99.76
N GLU A 63 98.44 73.62 100.09
CA GLU A 63 99.18 73.02 101.21
C GLU A 63 100.70 73.14 101.04
N LEU A 64 101.22 72.88 99.83
CA LEU A 64 102.65 73.08 99.51
C LEU A 64 103.10 74.54 99.63
N HIS A 65 102.22 75.52 99.37
CA HIS A 65 102.52 76.92 99.62
C HIS A 65 102.52 77.25 101.12
N ARG A 66 101.60 76.69 101.90
CA ARG A 66 101.52 76.87 103.36
C ARG A 66 102.75 76.31 104.08
N LEU A 67 103.12 75.06 103.81
CA LEU A 67 104.28 74.41 104.44
C LEU A 67 105.60 75.15 104.15
N ARG A 68 105.72 75.78 102.98
CA ARG A 68 106.86 76.64 102.63
C ARG A 68 106.95 77.92 103.46
N ALA A 69 105.82 78.46 103.93
CA ALA A 69 105.80 79.62 104.83
C ALA A 69 106.16 79.23 106.27
N GLU A 70 105.59 78.14 106.79
CA GLU A 70 105.88 77.64 108.14
C GLU A 70 107.39 77.27 108.31
N VAL A 71 108.01 76.71 107.26
CA VAL A 71 109.47 76.43 107.21
C VAL A 71 110.34 77.70 107.07
N ALA A 72 109.77 78.84 106.64
CA ALA A 72 110.45 80.13 106.66
C ALA A 72 110.41 80.76 108.07
N GLU A 73 109.24 80.78 108.71
CA GLU A 73 109.05 81.32 110.07
C GLU A 73 109.97 80.65 111.10
N LEU A 74 110.08 79.31 111.05
CA LEU A 74 110.95 78.54 111.95
C LEU A 74 112.45 78.82 111.77
N ARG A 75 112.88 79.53 110.72
CA ARG A 75 114.29 79.88 110.49
C ARG A 75 114.70 81.24 111.06
N GLU A 76 113.77 82.12 111.40
CA GLU A 76 114.10 83.49 111.85
C GLU A 76 114.24 83.63 113.37
N ARG A 77 114.22 82.53 114.14
CA ARG A 77 114.10 82.56 115.61
C ARG A 77 115.40 82.17 116.35
N PRO A 78 116.27 83.13 116.74
CA PRO A 78 117.47 82.85 117.53
C PRO A 78 117.15 82.60 119.01
N ALA A 79 117.96 81.77 119.67
CA ALA A 79 117.82 81.44 121.10
C ALA A 79 118.72 82.31 121.99
N GLN A 80 118.29 82.53 123.25
CA GLN A 80 119.11 83.10 124.32
C GLN A 80 119.23 82.12 125.50
N PRO A 81 120.40 82.02 126.17
CA PRO A 81 120.63 81.13 127.31
C PRO A 81 120.33 81.82 128.65
N ASP A 82 120.03 81.03 129.67
CA ASP A 82 119.63 81.55 130.99
C ASP A 82 120.78 81.70 132.01
N ARG A 83 120.53 82.48 133.07
CA ARG A 83 121.39 82.86 134.19
C ARG A 83 120.70 82.44 135.51
N ALA A 84 121.34 82.37 136.67
CA ALA A 84 122.75 82.31 137.09
C ALA A 84 122.77 81.68 138.50
N SER A 85 123.92 81.25 139.00
CA SER A 85 124.04 80.81 140.39
C SER A 85 124.11 82.01 141.35
N PHE A 86 123.20 82.05 142.33
CA PHE A 86 123.32 82.91 143.50
C PHE A 86 123.85 82.11 144.68
N ARG A 87 124.84 82.69 145.36
CA ARG A 87 125.53 82.15 146.53
C ARG A 87 125.54 83.25 147.59
N ASP A 88 125.57 82.87 148.86
CA ASP A 88 125.63 83.75 150.04
C ASP A 88 124.32 84.49 150.40
N LEU A 89 123.23 83.74 150.57
CA LEU A 89 122.11 84.13 151.45
C LEU A 89 121.90 83.04 152.51
N GLY A 90 122.18 83.35 153.77
CA GLY A 90 122.20 82.41 154.90
C GLY A 90 120.82 82.11 155.53
N PRO A 91 120.76 81.58 156.76
CA PRO A 91 119.66 80.72 157.25
C PRO A 91 118.24 81.28 157.30
N MET A 92 118.05 82.59 157.12
CA MET A 92 116.71 83.15 156.84
C MET A 92 116.17 82.67 155.48
N VAL A 93 117.05 82.55 154.48
CA VAL A 93 116.72 82.00 153.16
C VAL A 93 116.56 80.49 153.21
N ASP A 94 117.33 79.75 154.03
CA ASP A 94 117.02 78.32 154.27
C ASP A 94 115.61 78.15 154.86
N GLN A 95 115.19 79.05 155.75
CA GLN A 95 113.85 79.01 156.36
C GLN A 95 112.74 79.47 155.38
N ILE A 96 113.00 80.45 154.50
CA ILE A 96 112.10 80.85 153.42
C ILE A 96 112.01 79.75 152.35
N LEU A 97 113.12 79.11 152.00
CA LEU A 97 113.17 77.98 151.08
C LEU A 97 112.43 76.77 151.66
N ALA A 98 112.62 76.42 152.93
CA ALA A 98 111.86 75.33 153.57
C ALA A 98 110.35 75.64 153.67
N LEU A 99 109.96 76.92 153.85
CA LEU A 99 108.56 77.33 153.79
C LEU A 99 108.01 77.27 152.36
N ALA A 100 108.80 77.72 151.37
CA ALA A 100 108.44 77.72 149.95
C ALA A 100 108.43 76.31 149.35
N GLU A 101 109.29 75.41 149.81
CA GLU A 101 109.32 73.98 149.48
C GLU A 101 108.10 73.28 150.08
N LYS A 102 107.74 73.61 151.33
CA LYS A 102 106.48 73.13 151.93
C LYS A 102 105.24 73.69 151.22
N GLN A 103 105.25 74.95 150.78
CA GLN A 103 104.17 75.55 149.99
C GLN A 103 104.11 74.98 148.57
N ALA A 104 105.26 74.75 147.94
CA ALA A 104 105.36 74.06 146.65
C ALA A 104 104.84 72.64 146.76
N GLY A 105 105.18 71.91 147.82
CA GLY A 105 104.62 70.59 148.15
C GLY A 105 103.10 70.63 148.24
N VAL A 106 102.53 71.56 149.01
CA VAL A 106 101.05 71.73 149.08
C VAL A 106 100.44 72.10 147.72
N ILE A 107 101.13 72.88 146.89
CA ILE A 107 100.67 73.25 145.54
C ILE A 107 100.77 72.05 144.57
N THR A 108 101.83 71.24 144.64
CA THR A 108 101.96 70.03 143.82
C THR A 108 101.00 68.94 144.28
N ASP A 109 100.84 68.73 145.59
CA ASP A 109 99.85 67.80 146.16
C ASP A 109 98.44 68.18 145.69
N ALA A 110 98.08 69.47 145.74
CA ALA A 110 96.79 69.97 145.26
C ALA A 110 96.64 69.90 143.73
N ALA A 111 97.71 70.14 142.97
CA ALA A 111 97.70 70.05 141.52
C ALA A 111 97.63 68.59 141.02
N ASP A 112 98.30 67.65 141.70
CA ASP A 112 98.22 66.23 141.42
C ASP A 112 96.88 65.63 141.85
N GLN A 113 96.32 66.09 142.98
CA GLN A 113 94.92 65.79 143.35
C GLN A 113 93.96 66.26 142.27
N HIS A 114 94.04 67.53 141.85
CA HIS A 114 93.15 68.07 140.83
C HIS A 114 93.37 67.43 139.44
N ALA A 115 94.61 67.08 139.09
CA ALA A 115 94.90 66.31 137.89
C ALA A 115 94.38 64.87 137.97
N ALA A 116 94.34 64.26 139.15
CA ALA A 116 93.71 62.95 139.37
C ALA A 116 92.17 63.02 139.31
N GLU A 117 91.56 64.08 139.87
CA GLU A 117 90.12 64.38 139.74
C GLU A 117 89.73 64.52 138.27
N LEU A 118 90.38 65.43 137.52
CA LEU A 118 90.11 65.65 136.09
C LEU A 118 90.37 64.41 135.23
N ARG A 119 91.34 63.57 135.58
CA ARG A 119 91.55 62.26 134.91
C ARG A 119 90.41 61.30 135.22
N ALA A 120 89.97 61.20 136.48
CA ALA A 120 88.85 60.35 136.87
C ALA A 120 87.52 60.81 136.24
N GLU A 121 87.27 62.11 136.14
CA GLU A 121 86.13 62.68 135.41
C GLU A 121 86.21 62.38 133.91
N ALA A 122 87.38 62.54 133.29
CA ALA A 122 87.57 62.22 131.87
C ALA A 122 87.43 60.72 131.57
N GLU A 123 87.92 59.85 132.46
CA GLU A 123 87.75 58.40 132.36
C GLU A 123 86.28 58.00 132.54
N GLN A 124 85.56 58.59 133.49
CA GLN A 124 84.11 58.40 133.66
C GLN A 124 83.32 58.87 132.43
N ALA A 125 83.64 60.04 131.88
CA ALA A 125 83.01 60.55 130.67
C ALA A 125 83.30 59.65 129.46
N LEU A 126 84.53 59.12 129.34
CA LEU A 126 84.90 58.17 128.29
C LEU A 126 84.20 56.80 128.46
N THR A 127 84.00 56.30 129.68
CA THR A 127 83.21 55.08 129.89
C THR A 127 81.73 55.31 129.59
N GLN A 128 81.13 56.39 130.08
CA GLN A 128 79.73 56.73 129.78
C GLN A 128 79.50 56.92 128.27
N ALA A 129 80.40 57.62 127.57
CA ALA A 129 80.30 57.79 126.12
C ALA A 129 80.48 56.47 125.35
N ARG A 130 81.33 55.55 125.81
CA ARG A 130 81.47 54.20 125.23
C ARG A 130 80.25 53.33 125.48
N GLU A 131 79.65 53.42 126.66
CA GLU A 131 78.41 52.72 127.01
C GLU A 131 77.24 53.23 126.16
N GLN A 132 77.09 54.55 126.02
CA GLN A 132 76.09 55.19 125.15
C GLN A 132 76.32 54.85 123.67
N ALA A 133 77.57 54.78 123.21
CA ALA A 133 77.89 54.31 121.86
C ALA A 133 77.53 52.83 121.68
N ALA A 134 77.76 51.99 122.68
CA ALA A 134 77.41 50.57 122.64
C ALA A 134 75.89 50.33 122.66
N THR A 135 75.12 51.09 123.45
CA THR A 135 73.65 51.00 123.46
C THR A 135 73.07 51.50 122.14
N THR A 136 73.49 52.66 121.64
CA THR A 136 72.96 53.20 120.36
C THR A 136 73.35 52.33 119.16
N LEU A 137 74.57 51.79 119.10
CA LEU A 137 74.94 50.82 118.06
C LEU A 137 74.11 49.53 118.16
N ARG A 138 73.78 49.08 119.37
CA ARG A 138 72.92 47.92 119.60
C ARG A 138 71.47 48.20 119.19
N GLU A 139 70.90 49.33 119.58
CA GLU A 139 69.55 49.77 119.20
C GLU A 139 69.42 49.89 117.67
N LEU A 140 70.43 50.45 116.99
CA LEU A 140 70.47 50.51 115.53
C LEU A 140 70.64 49.13 114.87
N ALA A 141 71.41 48.22 115.49
CA ALA A 141 71.52 46.84 115.01
C ALA A 141 70.19 46.07 115.17
N GLU A 142 69.52 46.20 116.32
CA GLU A 142 68.22 45.59 116.59
C GLU A 142 67.13 46.19 115.70
N ALA A 143 67.10 47.51 115.49
CA ALA A 143 66.16 48.18 114.59
C ALA A 143 66.37 47.79 113.11
N THR A 144 67.62 47.72 112.63
CA THR A 144 67.89 47.29 111.25
C THR A 144 67.72 45.78 111.04
N ALA A 145 67.85 44.95 112.08
CA ALA A 145 67.48 43.54 112.05
C ALA A 145 65.95 43.37 112.01
N ALA A 146 65.21 44.12 112.84
CA ALA A 146 63.75 44.14 112.84
C ALA A 146 63.21 44.58 111.47
N ARG A 147 63.73 45.67 110.89
CA ARG A 147 63.29 46.15 109.57
C ARG A 147 63.54 45.13 108.46
N ARG A 148 64.72 44.47 108.44
CA ARG A 148 64.99 43.38 107.49
C ARG A 148 63.99 42.22 107.66
N ALA A 149 63.67 41.84 108.90
CA ALA A 149 62.69 40.78 109.16
C ALA A 149 61.24 41.18 108.79
N GLU A 150 60.89 42.47 108.84
CA GLU A 150 59.64 43.00 108.29
C GLU A 150 59.63 42.92 106.76
N ASP A 151 60.66 43.47 106.10
CA ASP A 151 60.79 43.48 104.64
C ASP A 151 60.81 42.05 104.07
N GLU A 152 61.54 41.12 104.70
CA GLU A 152 61.59 39.70 104.34
C GLU A 152 60.20 39.03 104.43
N ARG A 153 59.43 39.29 105.50
CA ARG A 153 58.05 38.79 105.64
C ARG A 153 57.14 39.38 104.59
N GLU A 154 57.18 40.70 104.34
CA GLU A 154 56.39 41.31 103.27
C GLU A 154 56.76 40.71 101.91
N HIS A 155 58.03 40.42 101.65
CA HIS A 155 58.49 39.75 100.43
C HIS A 155 58.10 38.27 100.36
N GLU A 156 57.94 37.57 101.48
CA GLU A 156 57.39 36.21 101.53
C GLU A 156 55.89 36.18 101.30
N GLU A 157 55.12 37.05 101.96
CA GLU A 157 53.69 37.20 101.74
C GLU A 157 53.37 37.62 100.30
N ARG A 158 54.10 38.60 99.74
CA ARG A 158 53.97 38.99 98.32
C ARG A 158 54.27 37.83 97.37
N ARG A 159 55.30 37.02 97.65
CA ARG A 159 55.63 35.82 96.85
C ARG A 159 54.56 34.73 96.98
N ALA A 160 54.10 34.43 98.18
CA ALA A 160 53.07 33.43 98.45
C ALA A 160 51.74 33.80 97.79
N ASN A 161 51.31 35.06 97.92
CA ASN A 161 50.10 35.57 97.26
C ASN A 161 50.24 35.53 95.73
N ALA A 162 51.38 35.94 95.16
CA ALA A 162 51.61 35.84 93.72
C ALA A 162 51.61 34.38 93.21
N GLN A 163 52.16 33.44 93.98
CA GLN A 163 52.11 32.00 93.66
C GLN A 163 50.71 31.42 93.78
N ALA A 164 49.92 31.85 94.76
CA ALA A 164 48.52 31.45 94.92
C ALA A 164 47.66 31.97 93.75
N GLU A 165 47.83 33.23 93.33
CA GLU A 165 47.14 33.78 92.16
C GLU A 165 47.56 33.10 90.86
N LEU A 166 48.87 32.86 90.64
CA LEU A 166 49.32 32.09 89.47
C LEU A 166 48.74 30.67 89.45
N THR A 167 48.52 30.05 90.61
CA THR A 167 47.89 28.73 90.72
C THR A 167 46.39 28.81 90.41
N ARG A 168 45.67 29.78 90.99
CA ARG A 168 44.25 30.05 90.69
C ARG A 168 44.02 30.32 89.19
N ILE A 169 44.88 31.11 88.56
CA ILE A 169 44.83 31.42 87.12
C ILE A 169 45.09 30.17 86.28
N ARG A 170 46.05 29.32 86.65
CA ARG A 170 46.31 28.04 85.95
C ARG A 170 45.13 27.09 86.06
N GLU A 171 44.61 26.86 87.27
CA GLU A 171 43.42 26.03 87.48
C GLU A 171 42.20 26.56 86.69
N ALA A 172 41.98 27.89 86.67
CA ALA A 172 40.88 28.48 85.92
C ALA A 172 41.07 28.31 84.40
N ALA A 173 42.29 28.49 83.89
CA ALA A 173 42.61 28.27 82.48
C ALA A 173 42.50 26.80 82.07
N GLU A 174 42.87 25.86 82.95
CA GLU A 174 42.72 24.41 82.71
C GLU A 174 41.26 23.98 82.76
N ARG A 175 40.47 24.46 83.73
CA ARG A 175 39.01 24.26 83.77
C ARG A 175 38.33 24.80 82.51
N LEU A 176 38.73 25.99 82.05
CA LEU A 176 38.18 26.58 80.82
C LEU A 176 38.57 25.76 79.58
N ARG A 177 39.81 25.28 79.50
CA ARG A 177 40.28 24.45 78.37
C ARG A 177 39.56 23.11 78.32
N ALA A 178 39.47 22.39 79.45
CA ALA A 178 38.75 21.13 79.55
C ALA A 178 37.24 21.28 79.30
N ALA A 179 36.62 22.40 79.72
CA ALA A 179 35.22 22.70 79.39
C ALA A 179 35.04 22.98 77.89
N GLY A 180 35.98 23.66 77.25
CA GLY A 180 35.99 23.89 75.80
C GLY A 180 36.20 22.61 74.99
N GLU A 181 37.10 21.73 75.43
CA GLU A 181 37.35 20.41 74.86
C GLU A 181 36.10 19.52 74.98
N ALA A 182 35.49 19.44 76.16
CA ALA A 182 34.25 18.68 76.38
C ALA A 182 33.06 19.23 75.57
N ALA A 183 32.93 20.56 75.43
CA ALA A 183 31.91 21.17 74.58
C ALA A 183 32.16 20.91 73.09
N HIS A 184 33.42 20.86 72.65
CA HIS A 184 33.78 20.51 71.29
C HIS A 184 33.48 19.04 70.98
N ASP A 185 33.85 18.12 71.87
CA ASP A 185 33.54 16.69 71.73
C ASP A 185 32.02 16.44 71.74
N HIS A 186 31.25 17.16 72.56
CA HIS A 186 29.78 17.10 72.53
C HIS A 186 29.23 17.58 71.18
N ALA A 187 29.70 18.72 70.67
CA ALA A 187 29.29 19.24 69.37
C ALA A 187 29.66 18.30 68.21
N LEU A 188 30.82 17.62 68.27
CA LEU A 188 31.21 16.59 67.30
C LEU A 188 30.34 15.33 67.39
N GLN A 189 29.92 14.92 68.59
CA GLN A 189 28.99 13.79 68.78
C GLN A 189 27.58 14.13 68.30
N GLU A 190 27.10 15.36 68.55
CA GLU A 190 25.81 15.83 68.06
C GLU A 190 25.79 15.99 66.54
N ALA A 191 26.86 16.54 65.95
CA ALA A 191 27.02 16.61 64.49
C ALA A 191 26.95 15.21 63.86
N LYS A 192 27.78 14.26 64.34
CA LYS A 192 27.74 12.86 63.86
C LYS A 192 26.36 12.23 64.00
N ARG A 193 25.67 12.44 65.13
CA ARG A 193 24.31 11.93 65.35
C ARG A 193 23.30 12.53 64.35
N ILE A 194 23.43 13.81 64.02
CA ILE A 194 22.57 14.49 63.03
C ILE A 194 22.91 14.03 61.60
N ASP A 195 24.18 13.81 61.29
CA ASP A 195 24.64 13.25 60.01
C ASP A 195 24.13 11.81 59.84
N GLU A 196 24.24 10.96 60.87
CA GLU A 196 23.71 9.59 60.91
C GLU A 196 22.18 9.57 60.78
N GLN A 197 21.46 10.44 61.50
CA GLN A 197 20.00 10.54 61.42
C GLN A 197 19.52 11.05 60.06
N SER A 198 20.18 12.06 59.49
CA SER A 198 19.83 12.59 58.15
C SER A 198 20.19 11.60 57.04
N ALA A 199 21.30 10.86 57.15
CA ALA A 199 21.61 9.75 56.25
C ALA A 199 20.55 8.64 56.32
N GLN A 200 20.12 8.24 57.51
CA GLN A 200 19.04 7.27 57.69
C GLN A 200 17.71 7.75 57.10
N GLN A 201 17.34 9.02 57.30
CA GLN A 201 16.14 9.61 56.70
C GLN A 201 16.23 9.71 55.16
N LEU A 202 17.41 10.01 54.61
CA LEU A 202 17.63 10.04 53.16
C LEU A 202 17.52 8.64 52.55
N GLU A 203 18.07 7.61 53.19
CA GLU A 203 17.93 6.22 52.69
C GLU A 203 16.51 5.67 52.87
N GLN A 204 15.79 6.05 53.94
CA GLN A 204 14.37 5.73 54.09
C GLN A 204 13.54 6.37 52.98
N ALA A 205 13.70 7.69 52.74
CA ALA A 205 13.00 8.40 51.68
C ALA A 205 13.36 7.88 50.26
N ARG A 206 14.60 7.44 50.04
CA ARG A 206 15.03 6.75 48.81
C ARG A 206 14.31 5.41 48.65
N ALA A 207 14.34 4.55 49.66
CA ALA A 207 13.69 3.24 49.61
C ALA A 207 12.17 3.35 49.42
N GLU A 208 11.51 4.31 50.07
CA GLU A 208 10.09 4.61 49.87
C GLU A 208 9.80 5.10 48.44
N ALA A 209 10.62 6.01 47.90
CA ALA A 209 10.46 6.50 46.53
C ALA A 209 10.72 5.40 45.48
N GLU A 210 11.73 4.56 45.67
CA GLU A 210 12.02 3.42 44.79
C GLU A 210 10.91 2.36 44.85
N ALA A 211 10.40 2.05 46.06
CA ALA A 211 9.26 1.15 46.23
C ALA A 211 7.99 1.70 45.55
N PHE A 212 7.71 3.00 45.69
CA PHE A 212 6.60 3.65 45.01
C PHE A 212 6.74 3.61 43.48
N LEU A 213 7.93 3.92 42.94
CA LEU A 213 8.20 3.86 41.51
C LEU A 213 8.13 2.43 40.96
N ALA A 214 8.58 1.42 41.72
CA ALA A 214 8.46 0.02 41.36
C ALA A 214 7.00 -0.47 41.37
N ALA A 215 6.21 -0.06 42.36
CA ALA A 215 4.78 -0.34 42.44
C ALA A 215 4.02 0.31 41.27
N ALA A 216 4.22 1.62 41.04
CA ALA A 216 3.60 2.36 39.94
C ALA A 216 3.98 1.77 38.56
N ARG A 217 5.25 1.40 38.35
CA ARG A 217 5.69 0.70 37.13
C ARG A 217 4.98 -0.63 36.95
N THR A 218 4.83 -1.40 38.03
CA THR A 218 4.14 -2.71 38.00
C THR A 218 2.65 -2.54 37.70
N GLN A 219 1.99 -1.54 38.30
CA GLN A 219 0.59 -1.21 38.01
C GLN A 219 0.41 -0.80 36.54
N ILE A 220 1.22 0.12 36.01
CA ILE A 220 1.16 0.55 34.61
C ILE A 220 1.40 -0.65 33.67
N GLN A 221 2.31 -1.56 34.01
CA GLN A 221 2.51 -2.79 33.25
C GLN A 221 1.28 -3.71 33.27
N GLN A 222 0.61 -3.88 34.42
CA GLN A 222 -0.62 -4.65 34.54
C GLN A 222 -1.77 -4.01 33.74
N GLU A 223 -1.97 -2.70 33.86
CA GLU A 223 -3.00 -1.94 33.11
C GLU A 223 -2.77 -2.02 31.60
N VAL A 224 -1.54 -1.88 31.12
CA VAL A 224 -1.20 -2.01 29.69
C VAL A 224 -1.45 -3.42 29.17
N GLN A 225 -1.14 -4.47 29.96
CA GLN A 225 -1.40 -5.85 29.53
C GLN A 225 -2.91 -6.20 29.60
N ALA A 226 -3.64 -5.67 30.58
CA ALA A 226 -5.10 -5.81 30.66
C ALA A 226 -5.80 -5.09 29.49
N ALA A 227 -5.36 -3.88 29.14
CA ALA A 227 -5.85 -3.15 27.97
C ALA A 227 -5.57 -3.92 26.66
N ARG A 228 -4.35 -4.46 26.49
CA ARG A 228 -4.00 -5.30 25.34
C ARG A 228 -4.85 -6.56 25.24
N ALA A 229 -5.03 -7.29 26.34
CA ALA A 229 -5.88 -8.48 26.39
C ALA A 229 -7.33 -8.15 26.04
N LYS A 230 -7.86 -7.03 26.56
CA LYS A 230 -9.19 -6.52 26.20
C LYS A 230 -9.30 -6.19 24.70
N THR A 231 -8.36 -5.44 24.13
CA THR A 231 -8.39 -5.09 22.69
C THR A 231 -8.22 -6.34 21.80
N GLN A 232 -7.43 -7.33 22.23
CA GLN A 232 -7.35 -8.63 21.53
C GLN A 232 -8.68 -9.40 21.59
N GLN A 233 -9.37 -9.38 22.74
CA GLN A 233 -10.70 -9.96 22.87
C GLN A 233 -11.74 -9.25 22.01
N GLU A 234 -11.75 -7.92 22.00
CA GLU A 234 -12.65 -7.10 21.17
C GLU A 234 -12.39 -7.32 19.67
N LEU A 235 -11.12 -7.41 19.26
CA LEU A 235 -10.74 -7.74 17.88
C LEU A 235 -11.17 -9.15 17.49
N GLY A 236 -10.97 -10.15 18.36
CA GLY A 236 -11.40 -11.53 18.12
C GLY A 236 -12.93 -11.67 18.06
N GLN A 237 -13.66 -10.92 18.89
CA GLN A 237 -15.13 -10.84 18.82
C GLN A 237 -15.61 -10.17 17.54
N TRP A 238 -14.92 -9.13 17.07
CA TRP A 238 -15.21 -8.49 15.78
C TRP A 238 -14.92 -9.41 14.59
N GLN A 239 -13.76 -10.09 14.58
CA GLN A 239 -13.41 -11.10 13.57
C GLN A 239 -14.44 -12.23 13.52
N ALA A 240 -14.80 -12.83 14.66
CA ALA A 240 -15.84 -13.84 14.75
C ALA A 240 -17.26 -13.30 14.48
N GLY A 241 -17.47 -11.98 14.47
CA GLY A 241 -18.67 -11.33 13.95
C GLY A 241 -18.68 -11.28 12.43
N VAL A 242 -17.61 -10.73 11.84
CA VAL A 242 -17.42 -10.62 10.38
C VAL A 242 -17.41 -11.98 9.69
N GLU A 243 -16.78 -12.99 10.28
CA GLU A 243 -16.80 -14.37 9.76
C GLU A 243 -18.21 -14.98 9.76
N ARG A 244 -19.02 -14.69 10.78
CA ARG A 244 -20.43 -15.10 10.80
C ARG A 244 -21.24 -14.36 9.75
N GLU A 245 -21.13 -13.03 9.65
CA GLU A 245 -21.82 -12.27 8.59
C GLU A 245 -21.42 -12.72 7.18
N ILE A 246 -20.15 -13.06 6.94
CA ILE A 246 -19.69 -13.59 5.66
C ILE A 246 -20.28 -14.98 5.39
N ASN A 247 -20.31 -15.87 6.37
CA ASN A 247 -20.88 -17.22 6.21
C ASN A 247 -22.41 -17.19 6.07
N GLU A 248 -23.10 -16.32 6.82
CA GLU A 248 -24.54 -16.06 6.69
C GLU A 248 -24.86 -15.55 5.28
N ARG A 249 -24.18 -14.50 4.81
CA ARG A 249 -24.37 -13.97 3.43
C ARG A 249 -24.00 -14.98 2.35
N ARG A 250 -22.98 -15.83 2.55
CA ARG A 250 -22.67 -16.95 1.63
C ARG A 250 -23.79 -17.97 1.60
N SER A 251 -24.27 -18.42 2.76
CA SER A 251 -25.36 -19.40 2.84
C SER A 251 -26.67 -18.88 2.26
N ALA A 252 -26.95 -17.58 2.40
CA ALA A 252 -28.09 -16.91 1.75
C ALA A 252 -27.91 -16.85 0.23
N ALA A 253 -26.73 -16.46 -0.28
CA ALA A 253 -26.46 -16.44 -1.72
C ALA A 253 -26.47 -17.85 -2.33
N GLU A 254 -25.98 -18.87 -1.62
CA GLU A 254 -26.08 -20.28 -2.00
C GLU A 254 -27.54 -20.73 -2.07
N GLN A 255 -28.37 -20.35 -1.08
CA GLN A 255 -29.82 -20.60 -1.10
C GLN A 255 -30.49 -19.90 -2.29
N GLU A 256 -30.28 -18.60 -2.49
CA GLU A 256 -30.80 -17.83 -3.64
C GLU A 256 -30.41 -18.47 -4.99
N ILE A 257 -29.17 -18.92 -5.14
CA ILE A 257 -28.71 -19.64 -6.35
C ILE A 257 -29.44 -20.97 -6.50
N THR A 258 -29.60 -21.78 -5.45
CA THR A 258 -30.35 -23.04 -5.54
C THR A 258 -31.83 -22.82 -5.82
N GLU A 259 -32.45 -21.75 -5.32
CA GLU A 259 -33.83 -21.38 -5.61
C GLU A 259 -34.00 -20.90 -7.06
N GLN A 260 -33.08 -20.08 -7.57
CA GLN A 260 -33.05 -19.65 -8.98
C GLN A 260 -32.84 -20.83 -9.93
N LEU A 261 -31.93 -21.76 -9.61
CA LEU A 261 -31.74 -22.99 -10.40
C LEU A 261 -33.00 -23.86 -10.36
N ALA A 262 -33.60 -24.08 -9.20
CA ALA A 262 -34.83 -24.86 -9.08
C ALA A 262 -36.04 -24.17 -9.74
N ALA A 263 -36.07 -22.84 -9.84
CA ALA A 263 -37.06 -22.10 -10.62
C ALA A 263 -36.83 -22.29 -12.13
N ALA A 264 -35.60 -22.10 -12.61
CA ALA A 264 -35.24 -22.31 -14.02
C ALA A 264 -35.47 -23.77 -14.47
N GLU A 265 -35.20 -24.76 -13.62
CA GLU A 265 -35.51 -26.17 -13.90
C GLU A 265 -37.02 -26.41 -14.03
N ARG A 266 -37.86 -25.77 -13.19
CA ARG A 266 -39.33 -25.84 -13.31
C ARG A 266 -39.83 -25.15 -14.56
N GLU A 267 -39.26 -24.00 -14.94
CA GLU A 267 -39.61 -23.29 -16.17
C GLU A 267 -39.21 -24.11 -17.41
N LEU A 268 -38.00 -24.68 -17.44
CA LEU A 268 -37.55 -25.56 -18.52
C LEU A 268 -38.35 -26.86 -18.58
N ALA A 269 -38.76 -27.43 -17.45
CA ALA A 269 -39.68 -28.58 -17.42
C ALA A 269 -41.06 -28.20 -17.95
N GLY A 270 -41.60 -27.04 -17.57
CA GLY A 270 -42.85 -26.49 -18.09
C GLY A 270 -42.79 -26.30 -19.60
N GLN A 271 -41.76 -25.61 -20.11
CA GLN A 271 -41.51 -25.41 -21.54
C GLN A 271 -41.37 -26.74 -22.31
N ARG A 272 -40.68 -27.74 -21.74
CA ARG A 272 -40.62 -29.09 -22.33
C ARG A 272 -41.99 -29.74 -22.40
N THR A 273 -42.76 -29.76 -21.31
CA THR A 273 -44.12 -30.36 -21.33
C THR A 273 -45.08 -29.63 -22.27
N ALA A 274 -44.93 -28.31 -22.44
CA ALA A 274 -45.69 -27.54 -23.43
C ALA A 274 -45.28 -27.90 -24.86
N ALA A 275 -43.97 -27.94 -25.16
CA ALA A 275 -43.47 -28.35 -26.47
C ALA A 275 -43.81 -29.82 -26.80
N GLU A 276 -43.80 -30.72 -25.81
CA GLU A 276 -44.25 -32.11 -25.96
C GLU A 276 -45.76 -32.18 -26.27
N GLN A 277 -46.58 -31.31 -25.65
CA GLN A 277 -48.01 -31.19 -25.96
C GLN A 277 -48.24 -30.61 -27.37
N GLU A 278 -47.51 -29.57 -27.77
CA GLU A 278 -47.57 -28.99 -29.13
C GLU A 278 -47.12 -30.01 -30.20
N ILE A 279 -46.04 -30.75 -29.95
CA ILE A 279 -45.60 -31.84 -30.83
C ILE A 279 -46.66 -32.95 -30.88
N ALA A 280 -47.30 -33.30 -29.76
CA ALA A 280 -48.36 -34.30 -29.72
C ALA A 280 -49.62 -33.83 -30.49
N THR A 281 -50.03 -32.56 -30.39
CA THR A 281 -51.14 -32.02 -31.19
C THR A 281 -50.80 -31.95 -32.67
N LEU A 282 -49.60 -31.48 -33.04
CA LEU A 282 -49.13 -31.48 -34.43
C LEU A 282 -49.05 -32.90 -35.02
N ILE A 283 -48.62 -33.90 -34.24
CA ILE A 283 -48.64 -35.31 -34.65
C ILE A 283 -50.09 -35.80 -34.81
N ALA A 284 -51.00 -35.45 -33.90
CA ALA A 284 -52.41 -35.83 -34.03
C ALA A 284 -53.10 -35.16 -35.24
N GLU A 285 -52.80 -33.90 -35.52
CA GLU A 285 -53.25 -33.17 -36.71
C GLU A 285 -52.67 -33.77 -37.99
N ALA A 286 -51.37 -34.08 -38.02
CA ALA A 286 -50.71 -34.75 -39.14
C ALA A 286 -51.28 -36.17 -39.37
N GLN A 287 -51.62 -36.91 -38.32
CA GLN A 287 -52.31 -38.20 -38.41
C GLN A 287 -53.74 -38.04 -38.94
N GLN A 288 -54.50 -37.04 -38.48
CA GLN A 288 -55.83 -36.73 -39.03
C GLN A 288 -55.77 -36.29 -40.50
N TYR A 289 -54.75 -35.50 -40.88
CA TYR A 289 -54.54 -35.10 -42.27
C TYR A 289 -54.14 -36.30 -43.14
N ALA A 290 -53.20 -37.13 -42.70
CA ALA A 290 -52.83 -38.37 -43.38
C ALA A 290 -54.01 -39.36 -43.48
N ALA A 291 -54.89 -39.42 -42.48
CA ALA A 291 -56.13 -40.20 -42.53
C ALA A 291 -57.12 -39.64 -43.56
N LYS A 292 -57.31 -38.31 -43.64
CA LYS A 292 -58.14 -37.66 -44.67
C LYS A 292 -57.58 -37.86 -46.08
N VAL A 293 -56.26 -37.74 -46.25
CA VAL A 293 -55.58 -37.99 -47.54
C VAL A 293 -55.69 -39.46 -47.94
N ARG A 294 -55.54 -40.41 -47.00
CA ARG A 294 -55.82 -41.82 -47.25
C ARG A 294 -57.27 -42.05 -47.63
N GLN A 295 -58.24 -41.52 -46.88
CA GLN A 295 -59.66 -41.64 -47.20
C GLN A 295 -59.98 -41.11 -48.60
N HIS A 296 -59.47 -39.93 -48.99
CA HIS A 296 -59.66 -39.42 -50.35
C HIS A 296 -58.93 -40.27 -51.42
N ALA A 297 -57.76 -40.83 -51.11
CA ALA A 297 -57.07 -41.76 -52.01
C ALA A 297 -57.83 -43.09 -52.15
N ASP A 298 -58.46 -43.59 -51.08
CA ASP A 298 -59.30 -44.80 -51.07
C ASP A 298 -60.64 -44.54 -51.77
N GLU A 299 -61.23 -43.35 -51.64
CA GLU A 299 -62.40 -42.89 -52.41
C GLU A 299 -62.09 -42.75 -53.91
N GLN A 300 -60.92 -42.21 -54.26
CA GLN A 300 -60.44 -42.16 -55.65
C GLN A 300 -60.12 -43.56 -56.18
N ALA A 301 -59.49 -44.43 -55.38
CA ALA A 301 -59.25 -45.82 -55.75
C ALA A 301 -60.57 -46.59 -55.94
N ALA A 302 -61.57 -46.40 -55.08
CA ALA A 302 -62.89 -47.02 -55.19
C ALA A 302 -63.65 -46.53 -56.42
N THR A 303 -63.63 -45.22 -56.72
CA THR A 303 -64.26 -44.67 -57.93
C THR A 303 -63.53 -45.08 -59.21
N HIS A 304 -62.20 -45.17 -59.20
CA HIS A 304 -61.43 -45.75 -60.31
C HIS A 304 -61.66 -47.26 -60.47
N GLN A 305 -61.86 -48.02 -59.39
CA GLN A 305 -62.28 -49.43 -59.46
C GLN A 305 -63.69 -49.57 -60.03
N GLN A 306 -64.64 -48.72 -59.64
CA GLN A 306 -65.99 -48.68 -60.23
C GLN A 306 -65.93 -48.34 -61.73
N GLN A 307 -65.11 -47.35 -62.12
CA GLN A 307 -64.85 -47.01 -63.53
C GLN A 307 -64.22 -48.19 -64.29
N LEU A 308 -63.27 -48.92 -63.70
CA LEU A 308 -62.67 -50.12 -64.28
C LEU A 308 -63.68 -51.25 -64.45
N VAL A 309 -64.55 -51.49 -63.46
CA VAL A 309 -65.61 -52.52 -63.56
C VAL A 309 -66.62 -52.14 -64.64
N ALA A 310 -67.06 -50.88 -64.71
CA ALA A 310 -67.95 -50.40 -65.75
C ALA A 310 -67.31 -50.48 -67.16
N ALA A 311 -66.02 -50.15 -67.28
CA ALA A 311 -65.27 -50.30 -68.52
C ALA A 311 -65.11 -51.78 -68.93
N GLN A 312 -64.85 -52.68 -67.98
CA GLN A 312 -64.78 -54.13 -68.22
C GLN A 312 -66.15 -54.71 -68.62
N GLN A 313 -67.25 -54.24 -68.03
CA GLN A 313 -68.61 -54.57 -68.46
C GLN A 313 -68.86 -54.10 -69.90
N GLY A 314 -68.63 -52.82 -70.21
CA GLY A 314 -68.77 -52.30 -71.57
C GLY A 314 -67.84 -52.96 -72.61
N ILE A 315 -66.71 -53.54 -72.20
CA ILE A 315 -65.85 -54.37 -73.05
C ILE A 315 -66.45 -55.77 -73.27
N ARG A 316 -67.12 -56.37 -72.27
CA ARG A 316 -67.86 -57.64 -72.44
C ARG A 316 -69.06 -57.44 -73.37
N ASP A 317 -69.89 -56.42 -73.11
CA ASP A 317 -71.08 -56.12 -73.91
C ASP A 317 -70.72 -55.90 -75.39
N ARG A 318 -69.62 -55.17 -75.65
CA ARG A 318 -69.09 -54.95 -77.01
C ARG A 318 -68.52 -56.22 -77.65
N ARG A 319 -67.91 -57.13 -76.87
CA ARG A 319 -67.45 -58.43 -77.38
C ARG A 319 -68.62 -59.34 -77.73
N GLU A 320 -69.66 -59.38 -76.89
CA GLU A 320 -70.88 -60.14 -77.17
C GLU A 320 -71.59 -59.60 -78.42
N ALA A 321 -71.72 -58.26 -78.55
CA ALA A 321 -72.25 -57.63 -79.76
C ALA A 321 -71.42 -57.97 -81.01
N LEU A 322 -70.08 -57.96 -80.92
CA LEU A 322 -69.21 -58.39 -82.02
C LEU A 322 -69.42 -59.86 -82.38
N THR A 323 -69.55 -60.78 -81.42
CA THR A 323 -69.83 -62.20 -81.73
C THR A 323 -71.18 -62.42 -82.39
N ARG A 324 -72.21 -61.62 -82.06
CA ARG A 324 -73.51 -61.65 -82.74
C ARG A 324 -73.38 -61.19 -84.19
N LEU A 325 -72.76 -60.01 -84.41
CA LEU A 325 -72.50 -59.48 -85.74
C LEU A 325 -71.64 -60.41 -86.61
N GLN A 326 -70.69 -61.14 -86.02
CA GLN A 326 -69.93 -62.19 -86.71
C GLN A 326 -70.83 -63.36 -87.11
N SER A 327 -71.67 -63.88 -86.22
CA SER A 327 -72.60 -64.96 -86.57
C SER A 327 -73.66 -64.57 -87.62
N GLU A 328 -74.09 -63.30 -87.64
CA GLU A 328 -74.97 -62.74 -88.66
C GLU A 328 -74.27 -62.60 -90.01
N LEU A 329 -72.99 -62.19 -90.01
CA LEU A 329 -72.15 -62.11 -91.20
C LEU A 329 -71.87 -63.50 -91.80
N ASP A 330 -71.52 -64.48 -90.98
CA ASP A 330 -71.24 -65.86 -91.42
C ASP A 330 -72.49 -66.53 -92.01
N ALA A 331 -73.67 -66.30 -91.41
CA ALA A 331 -74.95 -66.77 -91.95
C ALA A 331 -75.26 -66.13 -93.32
N ALA A 332 -75.04 -64.83 -93.48
CA ALA A 332 -75.23 -64.12 -94.75
C ALA A 332 -74.24 -64.61 -95.84
N GLN A 333 -72.99 -64.90 -95.46
CA GLN A 333 -71.99 -65.47 -96.40
C GLN A 333 -72.37 -66.87 -96.87
N GLN A 334 -72.90 -67.73 -95.99
CA GLN A 334 -73.36 -69.08 -96.36
C GLN A 334 -74.53 -69.03 -97.36
N GLN A 335 -75.53 -68.18 -97.12
CA GLN A 335 -76.66 -67.96 -98.05
C GLN A 335 -76.18 -67.47 -99.43
N LEU A 336 -75.21 -66.56 -99.45
CA LEU A 336 -74.66 -65.99 -100.68
C LEU A 336 -73.75 -66.97 -101.45
N ALA A 337 -73.10 -67.92 -100.76
CA ALA A 337 -72.39 -69.02 -101.41
C ALA A 337 -73.36 -70.02 -102.07
N GLN A 338 -74.47 -70.34 -101.41
CA GLN A 338 -75.47 -71.28 -101.89
C GLN A 338 -76.16 -70.78 -103.17
N ALA A 339 -76.62 -69.52 -103.18
CA ALA A 339 -77.22 -68.88 -104.36
C ALA A 339 -76.26 -68.81 -105.58
N ARG A 340 -74.95 -68.73 -105.35
CA ARG A 340 -73.93 -68.76 -106.42
C ARG A 340 -73.78 -70.13 -107.07
N GLN A 341 -73.91 -71.21 -106.31
CA GLN A 341 -73.88 -72.57 -106.88
C GLN A 341 -75.12 -72.85 -107.73
N GLU A 342 -76.29 -72.35 -107.31
CA GLU A 342 -77.55 -72.48 -108.06
C GLU A 342 -77.50 -71.69 -109.39
N SER A 343 -76.93 -70.48 -109.42
CA SER A 343 -76.73 -69.72 -110.67
C SER A 343 -75.80 -70.45 -111.65
N GLY A 344 -74.68 -70.99 -111.17
CA GLY A 344 -73.71 -71.69 -112.02
C GLY A 344 -74.27 -72.97 -112.66
N ALA A 345 -75.19 -73.67 -112.00
CA ALA A 345 -75.89 -74.81 -112.59
C ALA A 345 -76.81 -74.37 -113.75
N ALA A 346 -77.63 -73.34 -113.53
CA ALA A 346 -78.57 -72.83 -114.54
C ALA A 346 -77.87 -72.25 -115.78
N GLU A 347 -76.70 -71.61 -115.61
CA GLU A 347 -75.91 -71.06 -116.71
C GLU A 347 -75.34 -72.16 -117.64
N HIS A 348 -74.96 -73.31 -117.10
CA HIS A 348 -74.50 -74.45 -117.90
C HIS A 348 -75.64 -75.12 -118.70
N GLU A 349 -76.81 -75.34 -118.10
CA GLU A 349 -77.98 -75.88 -118.80
C GLU A 349 -78.42 -74.97 -119.96
N PHE A 350 -78.35 -73.64 -119.76
CA PHE A 350 -78.69 -72.65 -120.80
C PHE A 350 -77.73 -72.71 -122.00
N ALA A 351 -76.43 -72.97 -121.76
CA ALA A 351 -75.42 -73.07 -122.81
C ALA A 351 -75.62 -74.30 -123.73
N GLU A 352 -75.92 -75.47 -123.16
CA GLU A 352 -76.19 -76.69 -123.96
C GLU A 352 -77.45 -76.53 -124.84
N LEU A 353 -78.50 -75.90 -124.30
CA LEU A 353 -79.73 -75.65 -125.04
C LEU A 353 -79.51 -74.69 -126.22
N GLN A 354 -78.63 -73.69 -126.07
CA GLN A 354 -78.29 -72.80 -127.19
C GLN A 354 -77.56 -73.52 -128.34
N GLN A 355 -76.61 -74.41 -128.05
CA GLN A 355 -75.87 -75.12 -129.10
C GLN A 355 -76.80 -75.99 -129.97
N ARG A 356 -77.68 -76.77 -129.34
CA ARG A 356 -78.71 -77.59 -130.04
C ARG A 356 -79.64 -76.75 -130.92
N LEU A 357 -79.91 -75.49 -130.54
CA LEU A 357 -80.76 -74.56 -131.31
C LEU A 357 -80.02 -73.95 -132.52
N VAL A 358 -78.68 -73.94 -132.54
CA VAL A 358 -77.87 -73.49 -133.68
C VAL A 358 -77.72 -74.59 -134.73
N GLU A 359 -77.57 -75.84 -134.30
CA GLU A 359 -77.44 -76.99 -135.22
C GLU A 359 -78.76 -77.26 -135.97
N THR A 360 -79.87 -77.44 -135.24
CA THR A 360 -81.21 -77.65 -135.82
C THR A 360 -81.66 -76.51 -136.76
N ARG A 361 -81.19 -75.27 -136.53
CA ARG A 361 -81.43 -74.15 -137.45
C ARG A 361 -80.68 -74.27 -138.77
N ARG A 362 -79.46 -74.82 -138.78
CA ARG A 362 -78.66 -75.01 -140.01
C ARG A 362 -79.27 -76.07 -140.91
N GLU A 363 -79.63 -77.22 -140.34
CA GLU A 363 -80.30 -78.31 -141.05
C GLU A 363 -81.60 -77.84 -141.72
N LEU A 364 -82.40 -77.02 -141.01
CA LEU A 364 -83.64 -76.45 -141.53
C LEU A 364 -83.40 -75.50 -142.73
N THR A 365 -82.32 -74.70 -142.73
CA THR A 365 -82.02 -73.82 -143.88
C THR A 365 -81.64 -74.58 -145.16
N ASP A 366 -80.91 -75.68 -145.05
CA ASP A 366 -80.49 -76.45 -146.24
C ASP A 366 -81.66 -77.22 -146.86
N GLU A 367 -82.58 -77.77 -146.05
CA GLU A 367 -83.81 -78.40 -146.54
C GLU A 367 -84.81 -77.38 -147.11
N LEU A 368 -84.96 -76.20 -146.50
CA LEU A 368 -85.79 -75.13 -147.07
C LEU A 368 -85.29 -74.69 -148.45
N ARG A 369 -83.97 -74.65 -148.65
CA ARG A 369 -83.38 -74.32 -149.96
C ARG A 369 -83.69 -75.37 -151.03
N ARG A 370 -83.60 -76.66 -150.69
CA ARG A 370 -84.00 -77.77 -151.58
C ARG A 370 -85.47 -77.67 -151.98
N LEU A 371 -86.33 -77.30 -151.04
CA LEU A 371 -87.78 -77.18 -151.24
C LEU A 371 -88.15 -75.97 -152.13
N ASP A 372 -87.41 -74.86 -152.02
CA ASP A 372 -87.66 -73.66 -152.83
C ASP A 372 -87.19 -73.83 -154.29
N GLU A 373 -86.11 -74.58 -154.51
CA GLU A 373 -85.66 -74.98 -155.86
C GLU A 373 -86.69 -75.92 -156.53
N ALA A 374 -87.33 -76.82 -155.77
CA ALA A 374 -88.42 -77.66 -156.27
C ALA A 374 -89.71 -76.87 -156.58
N ARG A 375 -90.07 -75.86 -155.77
CA ARG A 375 -91.28 -75.05 -155.98
C ARG A 375 -91.24 -74.19 -157.24
N ARG A 376 -90.09 -73.59 -157.55
CA ARG A 376 -89.95 -72.72 -158.74
C ARG A 376 -90.09 -73.47 -160.07
N ALA A 377 -89.92 -74.79 -160.06
CA ALA A 377 -90.25 -75.66 -161.20
C ALA A 377 -91.76 -75.98 -161.34
N ALA A 378 -92.55 -75.81 -160.27
CA ALA A 378 -94.00 -76.05 -160.27
C ALA A 378 -94.81 -74.78 -160.57
N ASP A 379 -94.39 -73.61 -160.04
CA ASP A 379 -95.13 -72.35 -160.21
C ASP A 379 -95.23 -71.91 -161.68
N SER A 380 -94.23 -72.21 -162.50
CA SER A 380 -94.24 -71.92 -163.95
C SER A 380 -95.30 -72.75 -164.69
N ALA A 381 -95.49 -74.01 -164.30
CA ALA A 381 -96.55 -74.86 -164.83
C ALA A 381 -97.94 -74.42 -164.35
N GLU A 382 -98.08 -73.94 -163.10
CA GLU A 382 -99.37 -73.50 -162.58
C GLU A 382 -99.85 -72.17 -163.18
N GLN A 383 -98.94 -71.30 -163.60
CA GLN A 383 -99.29 -70.04 -164.28
C GLN A 383 -99.99 -70.28 -165.63
N HIS A 384 -99.51 -71.24 -166.43
CA HIS A 384 -100.21 -71.67 -167.65
C HIS A 384 -101.62 -72.25 -167.38
N ALA A 385 -101.84 -72.89 -166.23
CA ALA A 385 -103.17 -73.40 -165.84
C ALA A 385 -104.14 -72.31 -165.34
N LYS A 386 -103.63 -71.22 -164.75
CA LYS A 386 -104.44 -70.12 -164.21
C LYS A 386 -104.98 -69.19 -165.29
N GLU A 387 -104.23 -68.95 -166.36
CA GLU A 387 -104.63 -68.03 -167.44
C GLU A 387 -105.82 -68.58 -168.26
N VAL A 388 -105.82 -69.89 -168.55
CA VAL A 388 -106.97 -70.60 -169.16
C VAL A 388 -108.21 -70.52 -168.27
N ARG A 389 -108.05 -70.63 -166.94
CA ARG A 389 -109.16 -70.47 -165.97
C ARG A 389 -109.70 -69.04 -165.90
N ALA A 390 -108.91 -68.02 -166.21
CA ALA A 390 -109.38 -66.63 -166.24
C ALA A 390 -110.39 -66.40 -167.37
N ARG A 391 -110.18 -67.03 -168.54
CA ARG A 391 -111.08 -66.96 -169.71
C ARG A 391 -112.47 -67.51 -169.38
N VAL A 392 -112.53 -68.71 -168.82
CA VAL A 392 -113.78 -69.43 -168.53
C VAL A 392 -114.62 -68.73 -167.43
N LYS A 393 -113.98 -68.14 -166.41
CA LYS A 393 -114.71 -67.66 -165.22
C LYS A 393 -115.33 -66.26 -165.36
N ARG A 394 -115.08 -65.53 -166.46
CA ARG A 394 -115.60 -64.16 -166.66
C ARG A 394 -116.56 -63.95 -167.84
N GLU A 395 -116.89 -64.99 -168.59
CA GLU A 395 -118.18 -65.05 -169.29
C GLU A 395 -119.30 -65.48 -168.34
N ALA A 396 -119.02 -66.40 -167.40
CA ALA A 396 -119.97 -66.83 -166.37
C ALA A 396 -120.52 -65.67 -165.49
N LYS A 397 -119.74 -64.61 -165.22
CA LYS A 397 -120.21 -63.42 -164.48
C LYS A 397 -120.71 -62.27 -165.39
N ARG A 398 -120.89 -62.49 -166.70
CA ARG A 398 -121.69 -61.60 -167.57
C ARG A 398 -123.16 -62.04 -167.67
N VAL A 399 -123.49 -63.27 -167.28
CA VAL A 399 -124.85 -63.84 -167.41
C VAL A 399 -125.64 -63.78 -166.10
N ALA A 400 -125.00 -64.01 -164.94
CA ALA A 400 -125.71 -64.07 -163.65
C ALA A 400 -126.42 -62.76 -163.26
N ASP A 401 -125.73 -61.62 -163.39
CA ASP A 401 -126.19 -60.33 -162.82
C ASP A 401 -126.99 -59.47 -163.83
N LEU A 402 -127.43 -60.04 -164.97
CA LEU A 402 -128.25 -59.34 -165.98
C LEU A 402 -129.74 -59.74 -165.94
N ALA A 403 -130.12 -60.76 -165.15
CA ALA A 403 -131.43 -61.42 -165.21
C ALA A 403 -132.39 -61.18 -164.00
N ALA A 404 -131.97 -60.42 -162.98
CA ALA A 404 -132.84 -59.95 -161.90
C ALA A 404 -132.49 -58.52 -161.41
N ALA A 405 -132.08 -57.58 -162.26
CA ALA A 405 -132.78 -57.01 -163.42
C ALA A 405 -134.02 -56.15 -163.10
N ALA A 406 -133.95 -54.89 -163.54
CA ALA A 406 -134.92 -54.27 -164.44
C ALA A 406 -136.41 -54.10 -164.02
N VAL A 407 -136.80 -54.30 -162.74
CA VAL A 407 -138.18 -54.04 -162.29
C VAL A 407 -138.34 -52.81 -161.37
N MET A 408 -137.26 -52.04 -161.11
CA MET A 408 -137.36 -50.66 -160.59
C MET A 408 -136.40 -49.63 -161.24
N ALA A 409 -135.46 -50.06 -162.08
CA ALA A 409 -134.66 -49.23 -162.99
C ALA A 409 -134.14 -50.16 -164.11
N ALA A 410 -134.29 -49.95 -165.43
CA ALA A 410 -134.25 -48.72 -166.23
C ALA A 410 -132.88 -48.01 -166.14
N ALA A 411 -131.92 -48.23 -167.05
CA ALA A 411 -132.02 -48.73 -168.43
C ALA A 411 -130.81 -49.55 -168.90
N THR A 412 -131.04 -50.38 -169.94
CA THR A 412 -130.10 -50.85 -171.01
C THR A 412 -128.66 -51.29 -170.66
N GLY A 413 -128.12 -52.44 -171.08
CA GLY A 413 -128.54 -53.47 -172.06
C GLY A 413 -127.39 -53.82 -173.05
N GLY A 414 -127.26 -55.08 -173.50
CA GLY A 414 -126.22 -55.51 -174.47
C GLY A 414 -125.67 -56.93 -174.24
N ALA A 415 -125.02 -57.57 -175.23
CA ALA A 415 -124.76 -59.03 -175.25
C ALA A 415 -123.35 -59.50 -175.73
N GLU A 416 -122.93 -60.66 -175.18
CA GLU A 416 -122.10 -61.79 -175.70
C GLU A 416 -120.58 -61.66 -176.16
N THR A 417 -119.68 -62.41 -175.46
CA THR A 417 -118.32 -63.00 -175.82
C THR A 417 -116.86 -62.32 -175.53
N ALA A 418 -116.09 -62.50 -174.33
CA ALA A 418 -114.54 -62.39 -173.94
C ALA A 418 -113.74 -61.54 -172.73
N GLU A 419 -112.45 -61.94 -172.26
CA GLU A 419 -111.05 -61.43 -171.64
C GLU A 419 -110.49 -60.91 -170.13
N TYR A 420 -109.27 -60.22 -169.89
CA TYR A 420 -108.10 -60.41 -168.80
C TYR A 420 -107.42 -59.36 -167.64
N PRO A 421 -106.06 -59.00 -167.34
CA PRO A 421 -105.33 -58.74 -165.94
C PRO A 421 -104.06 -57.68 -165.60
N GLN A 422 -103.31 -57.68 -164.38
CA GLN A 422 -101.90 -57.12 -163.86
C GLN A 422 -101.67 -55.82 -162.87
N VAL A 423 -100.58 -55.25 -162.15
CA VAL A 423 -99.13 -55.41 -161.46
C VAL A 423 -98.52 -54.01 -160.80
N ALA A 424 -97.45 -53.59 -159.96
CA ALA A 424 -96.46 -53.88 -158.77
C ALA A 424 -95.55 -52.63 -158.15
N ALA A 425 -94.65 -52.66 -157.04
CA ALA A 425 -93.88 -51.47 -156.33
C ALA A 425 -92.52 -51.62 -155.36
N ARG A 426 -91.86 -50.56 -154.68
CA ARG A 426 -90.51 -50.52 -153.82
C ARG A 426 -90.12 -49.34 -152.71
N PRO A 427 -89.03 -49.36 -151.79
CA PRO A 427 -88.65 -48.42 -150.58
C PRO A 427 -87.11 -47.97 -150.12
N ARG A 428 -86.77 -47.21 -148.97
CA ARG A 428 -85.38 -46.79 -148.33
C ARG A 428 -85.21 -46.30 -146.77
N VAL A 429 -84.02 -45.85 -146.18
CA VAL A 429 -83.61 -45.53 -144.68
C VAL A 429 -82.35 -44.55 -144.34
N GLU A 430 -81.87 -44.13 -143.06
CA GLU A 430 -80.44 -43.66 -142.51
C GLU A 430 -80.20 -42.59 -141.25
N ARG A 431 -79.08 -42.52 -140.37
CA ARG A 431 -78.58 -41.35 -139.39
C ARG A 431 -77.53 -41.47 -138.10
N PRO A 432 -77.32 -40.50 -137.07
CA PRO A 432 -76.06 -40.13 -136.16
C PRO A 432 -76.17 -39.66 -134.57
N VAL A 433 -75.33 -39.08 -133.57
CA VAL A 433 -73.88 -38.92 -132.92
C VAL A 433 -73.69 -38.12 -131.47
N PRO A 434 -72.53 -38.05 -130.63
CA PRO A 434 -72.32 -37.52 -129.15
C PRO A 434 -71.00 -36.69 -128.55
N THR A 435 -70.79 -36.31 -127.20
CA THR A 435 -69.65 -35.41 -126.53
C THR A 435 -69.27 -35.33 -124.91
N VAL A 436 -68.20 -34.56 -124.38
CA VAL A 436 -67.50 -34.23 -122.97
C VAL A 436 -67.24 -35.32 -121.85
N ALA A 437 -66.02 -35.44 -121.23
CA ALA A 437 -65.67 -35.80 -119.78
C ALA A 437 -64.46 -36.80 -119.48
N THR A 438 -64.04 -36.93 -118.19
CA THR A 438 -63.39 -38.09 -117.43
C THR A 438 -61.85 -38.32 -117.17
N VAL A 439 -61.51 -38.56 -115.86
CA VAL A 439 -60.64 -39.60 -115.20
C VAL A 439 -59.07 -39.59 -115.18
N GLY A 440 -58.49 -39.94 -114.00
CA GLY A 440 -57.11 -40.44 -113.73
C GLY A 440 -56.20 -39.54 -112.83
N ASP A 441 -55.32 -40.01 -111.93
CA ASP A 441 -55.15 -41.34 -111.26
C ASP A 441 -54.22 -41.28 -110.00
N ASP A 442 -54.32 -42.29 -109.10
CA ASP A 442 -53.39 -42.88 -108.07
C ASP A 442 -52.59 -42.12 -106.92
N ALA A 443 -52.41 -42.87 -105.80
CA ALA A 443 -51.37 -42.95 -104.72
C ALA A 443 -50.81 -41.77 -103.82
N GLY A 444 -50.59 -42.05 -102.50
CA GLY A 444 -49.23 -41.84 -101.86
C GLY A 444 -48.94 -41.04 -100.54
N ASP A 445 -49.39 -41.47 -99.35
CA ASP A 445 -48.71 -41.56 -97.99
C ASP A 445 -47.85 -40.43 -97.24
N ALA A 446 -47.90 -40.50 -95.87
CA ALA A 446 -46.91 -40.20 -94.77
C ALA A 446 -46.18 -38.84 -94.39
N ALA A 447 -46.41 -38.38 -93.12
CA ALA A 447 -45.48 -38.17 -91.95
C ALA A 447 -44.56 -36.90 -91.61
N THR A 448 -44.65 -36.42 -90.32
CA THR A 448 -43.59 -35.85 -89.36
C THR A 448 -42.78 -34.55 -89.66
N GLY A 449 -42.11 -33.78 -88.76
CA GLY A 449 -41.82 -33.75 -87.27
C GLY A 449 -40.78 -32.63 -86.83
N ALA A 450 -40.29 -32.57 -85.55
CA ALA A 450 -39.24 -31.65 -84.92
C ALA A 450 -39.69 -30.23 -84.38
N ASP A 451 -38.96 -29.33 -83.63
CA ASP A 451 -37.56 -29.19 -83.09
C ASP A 451 -37.43 -28.14 -81.89
N GLU A 452 -36.25 -27.82 -81.27
CA GLU A 452 -36.06 -27.00 -80.00
C GLU A 452 -34.77 -26.08 -79.78
N ALA A 453 -34.91 -24.98 -78.98
CA ALA A 453 -34.01 -24.40 -77.89
C ALA A 453 -32.66 -23.54 -78.14
N PRO A 454 -31.72 -23.26 -77.15
CA PRO A 454 -31.65 -22.05 -76.24
C PRO A 454 -30.22 -21.37 -75.91
N GLY A 455 -30.02 -20.62 -74.77
CA GLY A 455 -28.71 -20.02 -74.28
C GLY A 455 -28.63 -19.32 -72.87
N THR A 456 -27.44 -18.90 -72.32
CA THR A 456 -27.17 -18.43 -70.88
C THR A 456 -25.94 -17.48 -70.58
N SER A 457 -25.81 -16.80 -69.39
CA SER A 457 -24.67 -15.93 -68.85
C SER A 457 -24.90 -15.42 -67.37
N ALA A 458 -24.07 -14.72 -66.53
CA ALA A 458 -22.61 -14.38 -66.30
C ALA A 458 -22.36 -13.60 -64.92
N ASP A 459 -21.12 -13.33 -64.41
CA ASP A 459 -20.70 -12.69 -63.08
C ASP A 459 -19.20 -12.16 -63.06
N GLY A 460 -18.49 -11.45 -62.12
CA GLY A 460 -18.66 -10.74 -60.78
C GLY A 460 -17.30 -10.26 -60.09
N GLY A 461 -17.25 -9.57 -58.91
CA GLY A 461 -16.03 -9.47 -58.01
C GLY A 461 -15.63 -8.26 -57.07
N ARG A 462 -14.80 -8.56 -56.00
CA ARG A 462 -13.71 -7.81 -55.23
C ARG A 462 -13.90 -6.83 -54.00
N GLU A 463 -12.80 -6.59 -53.23
CA GLU A 463 -12.61 -5.99 -51.85
C GLU A 463 -11.47 -4.88 -51.75
N PRO A 464 -10.85 -4.43 -50.59
CA PRO A 464 -11.30 -3.60 -49.42
C PRO A 464 -10.33 -2.45 -48.88
N ALA A 465 -10.67 -1.76 -47.75
CA ALA A 465 -9.80 -1.31 -46.58
C ALA A 465 -9.56 0.19 -46.15
N ARG A 466 -9.34 0.38 -44.81
CA ARG A 466 -8.60 1.45 -44.01
C ARG A 466 -9.31 2.58 -43.19
N SER A 467 -8.64 2.98 -42.08
CA SER A 467 -8.85 4.12 -41.11
C SER A 467 -9.90 3.92 -39.99
N THR A 468 -9.88 4.48 -38.75
CA THR A 468 -8.95 5.32 -37.90
C THR A 468 -9.32 5.07 -36.38
N ALA A 469 -9.06 5.80 -35.26
CA ALA A 469 -8.64 7.18 -34.86
C ALA A 469 -8.02 7.25 -33.41
N GLN A 470 -8.08 8.40 -32.69
CA GLN A 470 -7.59 8.69 -31.30
C GLN A 470 -8.42 9.85 -30.63
N PRO A 471 -8.25 10.32 -29.34
CA PRO A 471 -7.24 10.04 -28.28
C PRO A 471 -7.77 9.81 -26.81
N LEU A 472 -6.83 9.85 -25.84
CA LEU A 472 -6.84 9.74 -24.34
C LEU A 472 -7.23 11.08 -23.60
N PRO A 473 -7.23 11.27 -22.23
CA PRO A 473 -6.53 10.52 -21.14
C PRO A 473 -7.18 10.35 -19.72
N ASP A 474 -6.46 9.60 -18.85
CA ASP A 474 -6.32 9.71 -17.36
C ASP A 474 -7.55 9.47 -16.41
N PRO A 475 -7.39 9.17 -15.08
CA PRO A 475 -6.26 9.51 -14.19
C PRO A 475 -5.77 8.48 -13.11
N VAL A 476 -4.65 8.87 -12.48
CA VAL A 476 -4.14 8.64 -11.10
C VAL A 476 -4.96 7.78 -10.12
N VAL A 477 -4.28 6.80 -9.49
CA VAL A 477 -4.50 6.36 -8.09
C VAL A 477 -3.14 6.16 -7.40
N ALA A 478 -3.04 6.46 -6.10
CA ALA A 478 -1.83 6.31 -5.30
C ALA A 478 -1.96 5.18 -4.24
N ALA A 479 -0.83 4.54 -3.96
CA ALA A 479 -0.53 3.73 -2.78
C ALA A 479 0.96 3.94 -2.44
N GLY A 480 1.41 3.81 -1.19
CA GLY A 480 0.69 3.40 0.02
C GLY A 480 1.68 2.83 1.01
#